data_AF-A0A812JZL4-F1
#
_entry.id   AF-A0A812JZL4-F1
#
_cell.length_a   1.000
_cell.length_b   1.000
_cell.length_c   1.000
_cell.angle_alpha   90.00
_cell.angle_beta   90.00
_cell.angle_gamma   90.00
#
_symmetry.space_group_name_H-M   'P 1'
#
loop_
_entity.id
_entity.type
_entity.pdbx_description
1 polymer ?
#
loop_
_entity_poly.entity_id
_entity_poly.type
_entity_poly.pdbx_seq_one_letter_code
_entity_poly.pdbx_strand_id
1 'polypeptide(L)'
;MGMQNPSKSNLDTYCKIIEWMLTSGADPWLTGPETTFTFPLQNYFNVPVSGHSAISLAVELLRLSQNPKVAQDMRSTYKQYLDRVLSLLAVKADNRKCTQVGSGVLQRWIQIRHLTDTHTITFEAADGAVTCHDSMLMATSPVLRAMIGSDMMERSRGTITLDKQSSASLSLLMDMLYTGSTCLDSDPKIVLEALELAHRWDVRDVVQALAGRLQDMISIESLVSITEASKRLGLEDLHRSCDAFAARVNVRWRCSYSLIAQETVSRP
;
A
#
# COMPACT_ATOMS: atom_id res chain seq x y z
N MET A 1 -20.95 17.84 -24.91
CA MET A 1 -19.58 18.12 -25.39
C MET A 1 -19.11 16.86 -26.11
N GLY A 2 -19.07 16.85 -27.45
CA GLY A 2 -18.77 15.63 -28.22
C GLY A 2 -17.31 15.23 -28.02
N MET A 3 -17.05 14.05 -27.45
CA MET A 3 -15.69 13.51 -27.39
C MET A 3 -15.21 13.25 -28.82
N GLN A 4 -14.15 13.95 -29.24
CA GLN A 4 -13.43 13.62 -30.46
C GLN A 4 -12.95 12.17 -30.38
N ASN A 5 -12.98 11.45 -31.51
CA ASN A 5 -12.50 10.07 -31.57
C ASN A 5 -11.06 10.00 -31.02
N PRO A 6 -10.79 9.13 -30.04
CA PRO A 6 -9.46 9.03 -29.46
C PRO A 6 -8.47 8.51 -30.51
N SER A 7 -7.37 9.23 -30.70
CA SER A 7 -6.27 8.75 -31.52
C SER A 7 -5.64 7.49 -30.89
N LYS A 8 -4.92 6.70 -31.68
CA LYS A 8 -4.18 5.53 -31.16
C LYS A 8 -3.20 5.91 -30.03
N SER A 9 -2.63 7.13 -30.05
CA SER A 9 -1.74 7.59 -28.97
C SER A 9 -2.48 7.84 -27.65
N ASN A 10 -3.72 8.33 -27.72
CA ASN A 10 -4.55 8.53 -26.54
C ASN A 10 -4.91 7.20 -25.88
N LEU A 11 -5.25 6.18 -26.67
CA LEU A 11 -5.55 4.83 -26.17
C LEU A 11 -4.35 4.17 -25.49
N ASP A 12 -3.14 4.31 -26.03
CA ASP A 12 -1.93 3.82 -25.36
C ASP A 12 -1.66 4.54 -24.03
N THR A 13 -1.97 5.83 -23.96
CA THR A 13 -1.85 6.63 -22.73
C THR A 13 -2.83 6.14 -21.67
N TYR A 14 -4.08 5.85 -22.04
CA TYR A 14 -5.06 5.27 -21.11
C TYR A 14 -4.66 3.87 -20.63
N CYS A 15 -4.09 3.02 -21.49
CA CYS A 15 -3.55 1.73 -21.05
C CYS A 15 -2.47 1.88 -19.97
N LYS A 16 -1.56 2.86 -20.12
CA LYS A 16 -0.53 3.14 -19.11
C LYS A 16 -1.13 3.67 -17.80
N ILE A 17 -2.17 4.48 -17.86
CA ILE A 17 -2.90 4.94 -16.66
C ILE A 17 -3.56 3.76 -15.95
N ILE A 18 -4.23 2.88 -16.70
CA ILE A 18 -4.87 1.67 -16.14
C ILE A 18 -3.82 0.76 -15.49
N GLU A 19 -2.69 0.53 -16.17
CA GLU A 19 -1.58 -0.25 -15.63
C GLU A 19 -1.02 0.36 -14.34
N TRP A 20 -0.85 1.69 -14.30
CA TRP A 20 -0.45 2.41 -13.10
C TRP A 20 -1.48 2.23 -11.97
N MET A 21 -2.78 2.45 -12.23
CA MET A 21 -3.85 2.27 -11.24
C MET A 21 -3.86 0.86 -10.66
N LEU A 22 -3.73 -0.16 -11.50
CA LEU A 22 -3.66 -1.57 -11.04
C LEU A 22 -2.41 -1.81 -10.18
N THR A 23 -1.28 -1.21 -10.55
CA THR A 23 -0.03 -1.29 -9.78
C THR A 23 -0.15 -0.58 -8.44
N SER A 24 -0.87 0.54 -8.39
CA SER A 24 -1.20 1.29 -7.18
C SER A 24 -2.32 0.67 -6.32
N GLY A 25 -2.78 -0.54 -6.65
CA GLY A 25 -3.71 -1.30 -5.80
C GLY A 25 -5.19 -1.19 -6.17
N ALA A 26 -5.54 -0.56 -7.31
CA ALA A 26 -6.92 -0.57 -7.79
C ALA A 26 -7.41 -2.02 -7.99
N ASP A 27 -8.61 -2.32 -7.50
CA ASP A 27 -9.25 -3.62 -7.66
C ASP A 27 -10.16 -3.60 -8.90
N PRO A 28 -9.82 -4.38 -9.96
CA PRO A 28 -10.62 -4.41 -11.18
C PRO A 28 -11.97 -5.14 -11.01
N TRP A 29 -12.18 -5.84 -9.89
CA TRP A 29 -13.43 -6.52 -9.54
C TRP A 29 -14.38 -5.64 -8.75
N LEU A 30 -13.90 -4.55 -8.17
CA LEU A 30 -14.73 -3.65 -7.40
C LEU A 30 -15.80 -3.02 -8.29
N THR A 31 -17.05 -3.15 -7.89
CA THR A 31 -18.18 -2.55 -8.59
C THR A 31 -18.12 -1.03 -8.46
N GLY A 32 -18.34 -0.33 -9.56
CA GLY A 32 -18.41 1.13 -9.58
C GLY A 32 -19.51 1.66 -8.64
N PRO A 33 -19.34 2.89 -8.10
CA PRO A 33 -20.37 3.53 -7.28
C PRO A 33 -21.70 3.66 -8.05
N GLU A 34 -22.83 3.80 -7.34
CA GLU A 34 -24.17 3.96 -7.94
C GLU A 34 -24.35 5.24 -8.78
N THR A 35 -23.27 5.99 -9.02
CA THR A 35 -23.32 7.19 -9.84
C THR A 35 -23.64 6.85 -11.30
N THR A 36 -24.56 7.62 -11.87
CA THR A 36 -25.00 7.48 -13.27
C THR A 36 -23.97 8.10 -14.22
N PHE A 37 -22.74 7.61 -14.22
CA PHE A 37 -21.82 7.90 -15.32
C PHE A 37 -22.15 6.95 -16.46
N THR A 38 -22.37 7.48 -17.65
CA THR A 38 -22.52 6.67 -18.85
C THR A 38 -21.30 6.85 -19.73
N PHE A 39 -20.71 5.75 -20.19
CA PHE A 39 -19.66 5.81 -21.20
C PHE A 39 -20.32 6.00 -22.58
N PRO A 40 -20.14 7.14 -23.26
CA PRO A 40 -20.69 7.34 -24.58
C PRO A 40 -19.79 6.63 -25.60
N LEU A 41 -20.26 5.50 -26.15
CA LEU A 41 -19.62 4.89 -27.31
C LEU A 41 -20.27 5.47 -28.58
N GLN A 42 -19.52 6.33 -29.28
CA GLN A 42 -19.91 6.95 -30.55
C GLN A 42 -21.29 7.64 -30.57
N ASN A 43 -21.79 8.16 -29.43
CA ASN A 43 -23.15 8.71 -29.29
C ASN A 43 -24.29 7.71 -29.57
N TYR A 44 -23.99 6.43 -29.86
CA TYR A 44 -24.99 5.40 -30.19
C TYR A 44 -25.31 4.50 -29.00
N PHE A 45 -24.36 4.33 -28.08
CA PHE A 45 -24.52 3.48 -26.91
C PHE A 45 -24.10 4.24 -25.66
N ASN A 46 -24.98 4.22 -24.65
CA ASN A 46 -24.68 4.68 -23.30
C ASN A 46 -24.61 3.45 -22.41
N VAL A 47 -23.41 3.13 -21.94
CA VAL A 47 -23.23 2.03 -20.99
C VAL A 47 -23.22 2.61 -19.58
N PRO A 48 -24.18 2.26 -18.71
CA PRO A 48 -24.14 2.68 -17.32
C PRO A 48 -22.91 2.06 -16.64
N VAL A 49 -22.19 2.87 -15.86
CA VAL A 49 -21.07 2.37 -15.05
C VAL A 49 -21.56 1.72 -13.75
N SER A 50 -22.77 2.08 -13.29
CA SER A 50 -23.39 1.49 -12.10
C SER A 50 -23.63 -0.01 -12.28
N GLY A 51 -23.31 -0.79 -11.25
CA GLY A 51 -23.45 -2.25 -11.28
C GLY A 51 -22.38 -2.99 -12.07
N HIS A 52 -21.43 -2.28 -12.69
CA HIS A 52 -20.30 -2.90 -13.38
C HIS A 52 -18.98 -2.75 -12.60
N SER A 53 -18.22 -3.84 -12.51
CA SER A 53 -16.78 -3.78 -12.24
C SER A 53 -16.02 -3.35 -13.50
N ALA A 54 -14.76 -2.92 -13.35
CA ALA A 54 -13.91 -2.54 -14.49
C ALA A 54 -13.80 -3.66 -15.54
N ILE A 55 -13.72 -4.92 -15.10
CA ILE A 55 -13.71 -6.10 -15.99
C ILE A 55 -15.04 -6.23 -16.73
N SER A 56 -16.16 -6.24 -16.00
CA SER A 56 -17.48 -6.42 -16.61
C SER A 56 -17.83 -5.28 -17.58
N LEU A 57 -17.40 -4.05 -17.27
CA LEU A 57 -17.59 -2.89 -18.13
C LEU A 57 -16.74 -3.01 -19.41
N ALA A 58 -15.48 -3.43 -19.29
CA ALA A 58 -14.61 -3.64 -20.44
C ALA A 58 -15.13 -4.75 -21.38
N VAL A 59 -15.68 -5.83 -20.83
CA VAL A 59 -16.34 -6.90 -21.60
C VAL A 59 -17.60 -6.37 -22.31
N GLU A 60 -18.44 -5.60 -21.63
CA GLU A 60 -19.66 -5.04 -22.23
C GLU A 60 -19.33 -4.02 -23.33
N LEU A 61 -18.33 -3.17 -23.11
CA LEU A 61 -17.82 -2.26 -24.15
C LEU A 61 -17.25 -3.02 -25.35
N LEU A 62 -16.57 -4.15 -25.12
CA LEU A 62 -16.01 -4.97 -26.20
C LEU A 62 -17.15 -5.57 -27.03
N ARG A 63 -18.19 -6.10 -26.37
CA ARG A 63 -19.38 -6.63 -27.03
C ARG A 63 -20.07 -5.56 -27.89
N LEU A 64 -20.27 -4.36 -27.35
CA LEU A 64 -20.93 -3.26 -28.07
C LEU A 64 -20.06 -2.72 -29.23
N SER A 65 -18.74 -2.72 -29.07
CA SER A 65 -17.82 -2.31 -30.14
C SER A 65 -17.87 -3.24 -31.36
N GLN A 66 -18.36 -4.48 -31.23
CA GLN A 66 -18.51 -5.41 -32.35
C GLN A 66 -19.80 -5.19 -33.15
N ASN A 67 -20.68 -4.28 -32.72
CA ASN A 67 -21.93 -4.00 -33.41
C ASN A 67 -21.67 -3.48 -34.84
N PRO A 68 -22.39 -3.99 -35.86
CA PRO A 68 -22.21 -3.57 -37.25
C PRO A 68 -22.52 -2.08 -37.51
N LYS A 69 -23.21 -1.40 -36.59
CA LYS A 69 -23.42 0.06 -36.63
C LYS A 69 -22.14 0.87 -36.41
N VAL A 70 -21.08 0.27 -35.86
CA VAL A 70 -19.78 0.91 -35.62
C VAL A 70 -18.89 0.78 -36.86
N ALA A 71 -18.25 1.88 -37.26
CA ALA A 71 -17.33 1.90 -38.40
C ALA A 71 -16.19 0.86 -38.24
N GLN A 72 -15.86 0.14 -39.32
CA GLN A 72 -14.99 -1.05 -39.28
C GLN A 72 -13.56 -0.76 -38.79
N ASP A 73 -13.00 0.37 -39.19
CA ASP A 73 -11.72 0.89 -38.72
C ASP A 73 -11.72 1.12 -37.20
N MET A 74 -12.81 1.66 -36.67
CA MET A 74 -12.98 1.86 -35.23
C MET A 74 -13.22 0.56 -34.48
N ARG A 75 -14.00 -0.38 -35.05
CA ARG A 75 -14.17 -1.73 -34.47
C ARG A 75 -12.82 -2.39 -34.23
N SER A 76 -11.91 -2.32 -35.20
CA SER A 76 -10.57 -2.88 -35.05
C SER A 76 -9.74 -2.19 -33.96
N THR A 77 -9.83 -0.86 -33.87
CA THR A 77 -9.06 -0.05 -32.92
C THR A 77 -9.54 -0.24 -31.48
N TYR A 78 -10.86 -0.19 -31.26
CA TYR A 78 -11.46 -0.43 -29.95
C TYR A 78 -11.28 -1.88 -29.49
N LYS A 79 -11.41 -2.86 -30.39
CA LYS A 79 -11.13 -4.26 -30.07
C LYS A 79 -9.70 -4.44 -29.57
N GLN A 80 -8.70 -3.94 -30.31
CA GLN A 80 -7.30 -4.02 -29.89
C GLN A 80 -7.04 -3.35 -28.53
N TYR A 81 -7.66 -2.19 -28.30
CA TYR A 81 -7.55 -1.49 -27.03
C TYR A 81 -8.18 -2.28 -25.88
N LEU A 82 -9.43 -2.73 -26.04
CA LEU A 82 -10.17 -3.45 -25.00
C LEU A 82 -9.59 -4.84 -24.73
N ASP A 83 -9.07 -5.54 -25.75
CA ASP A 83 -8.33 -6.80 -25.56
C ASP A 83 -7.07 -6.56 -24.70
N ARG A 84 -6.37 -5.43 -24.91
CA ARG A 84 -5.20 -5.06 -24.11
C ARG A 84 -5.59 -4.68 -22.67
N VAL A 85 -6.67 -3.92 -22.50
CA VAL A 85 -7.22 -3.58 -21.17
C VAL A 85 -7.63 -4.87 -20.43
N LEU A 86 -8.39 -5.76 -21.06
CA LEU A 86 -8.79 -7.03 -20.44
C LEU A 86 -7.58 -7.90 -20.08
N SER A 87 -6.54 -7.92 -20.91
CA SER A 87 -5.29 -8.63 -20.59
C SER A 87 -4.61 -8.04 -19.36
N LEU A 88 -4.54 -6.71 -19.24
CA LEU A 88 -4.00 -6.02 -18.05
C LEU A 88 -4.81 -6.35 -16.79
N LEU A 89 -6.15 -6.31 -16.89
CA LEU A 89 -7.05 -6.61 -15.77
C LEU A 89 -6.95 -8.08 -15.34
N ALA A 90 -6.85 -9.02 -16.29
CA ALA A 90 -6.78 -10.46 -16.03
C ALA A 90 -5.46 -10.89 -15.38
N VAL A 91 -4.32 -10.40 -15.89
CA VAL A 91 -2.98 -10.77 -15.37
C VAL A 91 -2.79 -10.31 -13.91
N LYS A 92 -3.36 -9.16 -13.53
CA LYS A 92 -3.25 -8.63 -12.17
C LYS A 92 -4.29 -9.21 -11.21
N ALA A 93 -5.43 -9.68 -11.72
CA ALA A 93 -6.42 -10.41 -10.93
C ALA A 93 -5.88 -11.78 -10.46
N ASP A 94 -5.19 -12.52 -11.33
CA ASP A 94 -4.73 -13.88 -11.01
C ASP A 94 -3.54 -13.90 -10.02
N ASN A 95 -2.72 -12.84 -10.03
CA ASN A 95 -1.60 -12.69 -9.11
C ASN A 95 -2.00 -12.24 -7.70
N ARG A 96 -3.27 -11.91 -7.45
CA ARG A 96 -3.78 -11.50 -6.14
C ARG A 96 -4.85 -12.50 -5.69
N LYS A 97 -4.46 -13.46 -4.85
CA LYS A 97 -5.45 -14.15 -3.99
C LYS A 97 -6.01 -13.13 -3.00
N CYS A 98 -6.92 -12.29 -3.44
CA CYS A 98 -7.61 -11.30 -2.62
C CYS A 98 -8.91 -11.93 -2.12
N THR A 99 -9.01 -12.14 -0.83
CA THR A 99 -10.29 -12.48 -0.19
C THR A 99 -10.97 -11.17 0.16
N GLN A 100 -12.13 -10.89 -0.46
CA GLN A 100 -12.91 -9.72 -0.12
C GLN A 100 -13.43 -9.86 1.31
N VAL A 101 -12.96 -8.98 2.19
CA VAL A 101 -13.48 -8.85 3.55
C VAL A 101 -14.65 -7.87 3.49
N GLY A 102 -15.83 -8.31 3.93
CA GLY A 102 -17.00 -7.43 3.96
C GLY A 102 -16.77 -6.21 4.85
N SER A 103 -17.24 -5.03 4.43
CA SER A 103 -17.04 -3.76 5.14
C SER A 103 -17.49 -3.81 6.62
N GLY A 104 -18.56 -4.54 6.93
CA GLY A 104 -19.03 -4.74 8.31
C GLY A 104 -18.10 -5.58 9.20
N VAL A 105 -17.19 -6.39 8.63
CA VAL A 105 -16.14 -7.07 9.38
C VAL A 105 -15.03 -6.08 9.72
N LEU A 106 -14.55 -5.33 8.71
CA LEU A 106 -13.52 -4.31 8.91
C LEU A 106 -13.96 -3.23 9.92
N GLN A 107 -15.22 -2.78 9.83
CA GLN A 107 -15.77 -1.81 10.77
C GLN A 107 -15.76 -2.34 12.21
N ARG A 108 -16.00 -3.64 12.41
CA ARG A 108 -15.91 -4.25 13.75
C ARG A 108 -14.48 -4.29 14.26
N TRP A 109 -13.48 -4.57 13.42
CA TRP A 109 -12.08 -4.52 13.83
C TRP A 109 -11.64 -3.11 14.22
N ILE A 110 -12.07 -2.10 13.46
CA ILE A 110 -11.89 -0.69 13.80
C ILE A 110 -12.56 -0.37 15.13
N GLN A 111 -13.79 -0.82 15.35
CA GLN A 111 -14.48 -0.63 16.64
C GLN A 111 -13.71 -1.27 17.80
N ILE A 112 -13.23 -2.50 17.64
CA ILE A 112 -12.43 -3.18 18.67
C ILE A 112 -11.18 -2.36 19.00
N ARG A 113 -10.48 -1.79 18.00
CA ARG A 113 -9.32 -0.91 18.22
C ARG A 113 -9.63 0.31 19.11
N HIS A 114 -10.87 0.80 19.07
CA HIS A 114 -11.33 1.97 19.82
C HIS A 114 -12.00 1.65 21.16
N LEU A 115 -12.17 0.37 21.52
CA LEU A 115 -12.61 -0.04 22.86
C LEU A 115 -11.43 0.10 23.85
N THR A 116 -11.05 1.33 24.14
CA THR A 116 -9.86 1.62 24.95
C THR A 116 -10.01 1.22 26.42
N ASP A 117 -11.24 1.07 26.90
CA ASP A 117 -11.59 0.56 28.22
C ASP A 117 -11.27 -0.93 28.39
N THR A 118 -11.16 -1.69 27.29
CA THR A 118 -10.79 -3.11 27.31
C THR A 118 -9.30 -3.35 27.03
N HIS A 119 -8.51 -2.29 26.88
CA HIS A 119 -7.06 -2.41 26.68
C HIS A 119 -6.36 -2.88 27.95
N THR A 120 -5.37 -3.75 27.77
CA THR A 120 -4.62 -4.41 28.85
C THR A 120 -3.15 -4.01 28.88
N ILE A 121 -2.65 -3.42 27.79
CA ILE A 121 -1.25 -3.00 27.65
C ILE A 121 -1.18 -1.52 27.28
N THR A 122 -0.25 -0.81 27.91
CA THR A 122 0.10 0.58 27.63
C THR A 122 1.52 0.67 27.10
N PHE A 123 1.71 1.33 25.96
CA PHE A 123 3.02 1.75 25.48
C PHE A 123 3.27 3.20 25.90
N GLU A 124 4.35 3.44 26.62
CA GLU A 124 4.82 4.80 26.94
C GLU A 124 5.77 5.25 25.83
N ALA A 125 5.27 6.08 24.92
CA ALA A 125 6.04 6.66 23.82
C ALA A 125 6.75 7.95 24.27
N ALA A 126 7.58 8.51 23.40
CA ALA A 126 8.34 9.74 23.70
C ALA A 126 7.45 10.96 23.99
N ASP A 127 6.25 11.02 23.40
CA ASP A 127 5.33 12.17 23.44
C ASP A 127 3.92 11.83 23.97
N GLY A 128 3.67 10.59 24.37
CA GLY A 128 2.38 10.17 24.92
C GLY A 128 2.19 8.67 25.01
N ALA A 129 1.15 8.25 25.73
CA ALA A 129 0.81 6.84 25.90
C ALA A 129 -0.12 6.32 24.80
N VAL A 130 0.09 5.08 24.35
CA VAL A 130 -0.78 4.37 23.40
C VAL A 130 -1.19 3.03 24.00
N THR A 131 -2.48 2.76 24.08
CA THR A 131 -3.01 1.52 24.68
C THR A 131 -3.53 0.56 23.61
N CYS A 132 -3.49 -0.75 23.92
CA CYS A 132 -4.02 -1.80 23.06
C CYS A 132 -4.33 -3.12 23.82
N HIS A 133 -4.97 -4.06 23.13
CA HIS A 133 -5.19 -5.43 23.60
C HIS A 133 -3.92 -6.29 23.47
N ASP A 134 -3.49 -6.90 24.57
CA ASP A 134 -2.43 -7.92 24.61
C ASP A 134 -2.67 -9.07 23.63
N SER A 135 -3.91 -9.56 23.53
CA SER A 135 -4.28 -10.66 22.66
C SER A 135 -3.95 -10.39 21.19
N MET A 136 -4.13 -9.14 20.73
CA MET A 136 -3.75 -8.73 19.38
C MET A 136 -2.23 -8.76 19.19
N LEU A 137 -1.47 -8.21 20.15
CA LEU A 137 -0.01 -8.23 20.11
C LEU A 137 0.57 -9.65 20.12
N MET A 138 0.05 -10.51 21.00
CA MET A 138 0.48 -11.90 21.10
C MET A 138 0.12 -12.71 19.85
N ALA A 139 -1.04 -12.43 19.24
CA ALA A 139 -1.46 -13.10 18.01
C ALA A 139 -0.55 -12.74 16.83
N THR A 140 -0.11 -11.49 16.75
CA THR A 140 0.59 -10.92 15.58
C THR A 140 2.11 -11.02 15.64
N SER A 141 2.70 -11.06 16.84
CA SER A 141 4.14 -11.05 17.00
C SER A 141 4.60 -12.18 17.93
N PRO A 142 5.54 -13.04 17.49
CA PRO A 142 6.15 -14.03 18.38
C PRO A 142 7.00 -13.36 19.47
N VAL A 143 7.62 -12.22 19.16
CA VAL A 143 8.42 -11.43 20.11
C VAL A 143 7.53 -10.87 21.21
N LEU A 144 6.43 -10.20 20.84
CA LEU A 144 5.47 -9.66 21.82
C LEU A 144 4.77 -10.78 22.59
N ARG A 145 4.48 -11.92 21.94
CA ARG A 145 3.96 -13.11 22.63
C ARG A 145 4.90 -13.60 23.72
N ALA A 146 6.20 -13.69 23.44
CA ALA A 146 7.18 -14.10 24.45
C ALA A 146 7.33 -13.06 25.56
N MET A 147 7.35 -11.77 25.20
CA MET A 147 7.48 -10.66 26.14
C MET A 147 6.27 -10.52 27.07
N ILE A 148 5.06 -10.70 26.57
CA ILE A 148 3.81 -10.55 27.33
C ILE A 148 3.40 -11.87 28.00
N GLY A 149 3.66 -13.00 27.36
CA GLY A 149 3.26 -14.33 27.85
C GLY A 149 4.17 -14.90 28.93
N SER A 150 5.36 -14.31 29.14
CA SER A 150 6.27 -14.68 30.23
C SER A 150 5.89 -13.98 31.54
N ASP A 151 6.33 -14.52 32.68
CA ASP A 151 6.16 -13.90 34.00
C ASP A 151 7.12 -12.71 34.23
N MET A 152 7.47 -11.99 33.18
CA MET A 152 8.38 -10.84 33.22
C MET A 152 7.67 -9.57 33.71
N MET A 153 8.48 -8.57 34.08
CA MET A 153 8.01 -7.29 34.66
C MET A 153 7.05 -6.54 33.74
N GLU A 154 7.18 -6.69 32.44
CA GLU A 154 6.33 -6.07 31.43
C GLU A 154 4.89 -6.58 31.53
N ARG A 155 4.69 -7.88 31.82
CA ARG A 155 3.36 -8.45 32.07
C ARG A 155 2.78 -7.97 33.40
N SER A 156 3.59 -7.93 34.46
CA SER A 156 3.12 -7.52 35.78
C SER A 156 2.80 -6.02 35.88
N ARG A 157 3.47 -5.19 35.07
CA ARG A 157 3.21 -3.75 34.96
C ARG A 157 2.16 -3.39 33.91
N GLY A 158 1.98 -4.22 32.89
CA GLY A 158 1.13 -3.90 31.74
C GLY A 158 1.63 -2.69 30.94
N THR A 159 2.92 -2.36 31.05
CA THR A 159 3.51 -1.15 30.45
C THR A 159 4.82 -1.47 29.75
N ILE A 160 4.97 -0.99 28.51
CA ILE A 160 6.16 -1.15 27.67
C ILE A 160 6.68 0.25 27.30
N THR A 161 7.90 0.58 27.70
CA THR A 161 8.49 1.91 27.44
C THR A 161 9.26 1.95 26.12
N LEU A 162 9.04 2.98 25.32
CA LEU A 162 9.65 3.19 24.01
C LEU A 162 10.18 4.63 23.88
N ASP A 163 11.43 4.84 24.29
CA ASP A 163 12.01 6.18 24.44
C ASP A 163 12.21 6.96 23.13
N LYS A 164 12.22 6.29 21.97
CA LYS A 164 12.59 6.91 20.69
C LYS A 164 11.41 7.12 19.75
N GLN A 165 10.29 6.45 19.99
CA GLN A 165 9.19 6.35 19.04
C GLN A 165 8.07 7.29 19.48
N SER A 166 7.45 7.95 18.50
CA SER A 166 6.27 8.79 18.74
C SER A 166 5.03 7.93 18.98
N SER A 167 4.08 8.49 19.73
CA SER A 167 2.72 7.95 19.89
C SER A 167 1.99 7.84 18.55
N ALA A 168 2.31 8.71 17.59
CA ALA A 168 1.78 8.66 16.23
C ALA A 168 2.27 7.42 15.47
N SER A 169 3.56 7.07 15.54
CA SER A 169 4.08 5.87 14.87
C SER A 169 3.60 4.58 15.52
N LEU A 170 3.43 4.57 16.84
CA LEU A 170 2.76 3.48 17.55
C LEU A 170 1.30 3.34 17.15
N SER A 171 0.56 4.44 17.06
CA SER A 171 -0.85 4.42 16.65
C SER A 171 -1.00 3.88 15.23
N LEU A 172 -0.13 4.32 14.31
CA LEU A 172 -0.05 3.79 12.94
C LEU A 172 0.21 2.27 12.95
N LEU A 173 1.18 1.80 13.74
CA LEU A 173 1.45 0.37 13.86
C LEU A 173 0.24 -0.38 14.41
N MET A 174 -0.44 0.14 15.44
CA MET A 174 -1.66 -0.48 15.96
C MET A 174 -2.76 -0.55 14.90
N ASP A 175 -2.98 0.51 14.12
CA ASP A 175 -3.99 0.48 13.06
C ASP A 175 -3.68 -0.62 12.02
N MET A 176 -2.40 -0.77 11.66
CA MET A 176 -1.93 -1.86 10.79
C MET A 176 -2.15 -3.24 11.42
N LEU A 177 -1.89 -3.42 12.72
CA LEU A 177 -2.12 -4.70 13.40
C LEU A 177 -3.60 -5.10 13.46
N TYR A 178 -4.50 -4.14 13.64
CA TYR A 178 -5.94 -4.42 13.77
C TYR A 178 -6.64 -4.56 12.42
N THR A 179 -6.22 -3.80 11.41
CA THR A 179 -7.00 -3.64 10.17
C THR A 179 -6.20 -3.96 8.91
N GLY A 180 -4.88 -4.14 9.00
CA GLY A 180 -4.00 -4.32 7.85
C GLY A 180 -3.85 -3.07 6.98
N SER A 181 -4.40 -1.94 7.40
CA SER A 181 -4.40 -0.68 6.65
C SER A 181 -4.35 0.51 7.59
N THR A 182 -4.06 1.69 7.03
CA THR A 182 -4.27 2.97 7.69
C THR A 182 -4.97 3.92 6.72
N CYS A 183 -5.83 4.79 7.24
CA CYS A 183 -6.48 5.85 6.46
C CYS A 183 -5.70 7.17 6.51
N LEU A 184 -4.59 7.22 7.25
CA LEU A 184 -3.86 8.45 7.51
C LEU A 184 -2.70 8.60 6.52
N ASP A 185 -2.76 9.65 5.70
CA ASP A 185 -1.57 10.18 5.05
C ASP A 185 -0.60 10.61 6.16
N SER A 186 0.41 9.77 6.37
CA SER A 186 1.37 9.92 7.45
C SER A 186 2.68 10.47 6.90
N ASP A 187 3.40 11.23 7.71
CA ASP A 187 4.75 11.70 7.37
C ASP A 187 5.70 10.47 7.17
N PRO A 188 6.61 10.49 6.17
CA PRO A 188 7.61 9.43 5.99
C PRO A 188 8.34 9.04 7.28
N LYS A 189 8.62 9.99 8.17
CA LYS A 189 9.25 9.76 9.47
C LYS A 189 8.38 8.87 10.38
N ILE A 190 7.07 9.12 10.44
CA ILE A 190 6.13 8.32 11.24
C ILE A 190 6.08 6.89 10.70
N VAL A 191 6.03 6.74 9.37
CA VAL A 191 6.02 5.43 8.71
C VAL A 191 7.34 4.68 8.95
N LEU A 192 8.48 5.38 8.93
CA LEU A 192 9.80 4.80 9.25
C LEU A 192 9.87 4.31 10.70
N GLU A 193 9.43 5.11 11.68
CA GLU A 193 9.40 4.69 13.09
C GLU A 193 8.51 3.46 13.29
N ALA A 194 7.35 3.41 12.63
CA ALA A 194 6.44 2.27 12.68
C ALA A 194 7.06 1.02 12.03
N LEU A 195 7.77 1.19 10.90
CA LEU A 195 8.50 0.11 10.23
C LEU A 195 9.59 -0.47 11.13
N GLU A 196 10.34 0.38 11.84
CA GLU A 196 11.37 -0.06 12.79
C GLU A 196 10.79 -0.89 13.93
N LEU A 197 9.62 -0.52 14.45
CA LEU A 197 8.92 -1.28 15.48
C LEU A 197 8.40 -2.60 14.94
N ALA A 198 7.73 -2.59 13.78
CA ALA A 198 7.24 -3.80 13.13
C ALA A 198 8.37 -4.82 12.88
N HIS A 199 9.53 -4.33 12.42
CA HIS A 199 10.71 -5.15 12.23
C HIS A 199 11.26 -5.67 13.57
N ARG A 200 11.37 -4.82 14.59
CA ARG A 200 11.84 -5.21 15.94
C ARG A 200 10.96 -6.30 16.56
N TRP A 201 9.66 -6.27 16.28
CA TRP A 201 8.68 -7.22 16.80
C TRP A 201 8.37 -8.38 15.85
N ASP A 202 9.13 -8.55 14.76
CA ASP A 202 8.95 -9.64 13.77
C ASP A 202 7.51 -9.73 13.22
N VAL A 203 6.90 -8.59 12.88
CA VAL A 203 5.58 -8.51 12.23
C VAL A 203 5.77 -8.35 10.72
N ARG A 204 6.07 -9.45 10.03
CA ARG A 204 6.63 -9.44 8.67
C ARG A 204 5.69 -8.87 7.60
N ASP A 205 4.41 -9.18 7.69
CA ASP A 205 3.38 -8.67 6.79
C ASP A 205 3.24 -7.14 6.91
N VAL A 206 3.26 -6.62 8.13
CA VAL A 206 3.26 -5.16 8.37
C VAL A 206 4.57 -4.52 7.91
N VAL A 207 5.73 -5.16 8.11
CA VAL A 207 7.02 -4.70 7.57
C VAL A 207 6.95 -4.55 6.06
N GLN A 208 6.41 -5.53 5.35
CA GLN A 208 6.26 -5.48 3.89
C GLN A 208 5.31 -4.36 3.45
N ALA A 209 4.17 -4.20 4.13
CA ALA A 209 3.20 -3.16 3.83
C ALA A 209 3.78 -1.75 4.03
N LEU A 210 4.44 -1.50 5.16
CA LEU A 210 5.06 -0.20 5.47
C LEU A 210 6.26 0.09 4.55
N ALA A 211 7.08 -0.92 4.24
CA ALA A 211 8.18 -0.77 3.29
C ALA A 211 7.65 -0.44 1.89
N GLY A 212 6.59 -1.09 1.43
CA GLY A 212 5.91 -0.76 0.16
C GLY A 212 5.42 0.69 0.15
N ARG A 213 4.75 1.11 1.23
CA ARG A 213 4.29 2.50 1.38
C ARG A 213 5.44 3.52 1.34
N LEU A 214 6.58 3.21 1.97
CA LEU A 214 7.75 4.09 1.92
C LEU A 214 8.34 4.23 0.51
N GLN A 215 8.22 3.22 -0.35
CA GLN A 215 8.65 3.32 -1.76
C GLN A 215 7.87 4.41 -2.51
N ASP A 216 6.57 4.53 -2.23
CA ASP A 216 5.71 5.57 -2.82
C ASP A 216 6.01 6.97 -2.26
N MET A 217 6.67 7.04 -1.10
CA MET A 217 6.96 8.27 -0.36
C MET A 217 8.41 8.74 -0.51
N ILE A 218 9.20 8.11 -1.38
CA ILE A 218 10.58 8.52 -1.66
C ILE A 218 10.56 9.89 -2.35
N SER A 219 11.15 10.87 -1.67
CA SER A 219 11.36 12.23 -2.15
C SER A 219 12.82 12.63 -1.88
N ILE A 220 13.26 13.78 -2.39
CA ILE A 220 14.63 14.27 -2.12
C ILE A 220 14.86 14.43 -0.60
N GLU A 221 13.83 14.86 0.13
CA GLU A 221 13.89 15.10 1.58
C GLU A 221 13.91 13.80 2.39
N SER A 222 13.14 12.79 1.96
CA SER A 222 13.03 11.50 2.67
C SER A 222 14.05 10.45 2.23
N LEU A 223 14.75 10.67 1.11
CA LEU A 223 15.64 9.68 0.51
C LEU A 223 16.74 9.20 1.46
N VAL A 224 17.40 10.12 2.19
CA VAL A 224 18.52 9.77 3.08
C VAL A 224 18.04 8.86 4.21
N SER A 225 16.99 9.28 4.92
CA SER A 225 16.47 8.55 6.08
C SER A 225 15.91 7.18 5.68
N ILE A 226 15.18 7.09 4.56
CA ILE A 226 14.66 5.82 4.05
C ILE A 226 15.81 4.91 3.61
N THR A 227 16.85 5.44 2.94
CA THR A 227 17.99 4.64 2.52
C THR A 227 18.75 4.06 3.71
N GLU A 228 19.05 4.89 4.72
CA GLU A 228 19.74 4.46 5.93
C GLU A 228 18.96 3.37 6.67
N ALA A 229 17.64 3.58 6.84
CA ALA A 229 16.77 2.59 7.47
C ALA A 229 16.71 1.29 6.67
N SER A 230 16.55 1.36 5.34
CA SER A 230 16.48 0.17 4.48
C SER A 230 17.74 -0.69 4.58
N LYS A 231 18.93 -0.08 4.61
CA LYS A 231 20.20 -0.79 4.81
C LYS A 231 20.30 -1.39 6.21
N ARG A 232 19.99 -0.60 7.24
CA ARG A 232 20.08 -1.02 8.65
C ARG A 232 19.13 -2.18 8.97
N LEU A 233 17.96 -2.22 8.33
CA LEU A 233 16.95 -3.26 8.50
C LEU A 233 17.08 -4.41 7.48
N GLY A 234 18.03 -4.34 6.54
CA GLY A 234 18.21 -5.37 5.51
C GLY A 234 17.06 -5.48 4.50
N LEU A 235 16.33 -4.39 4.24
CA LEU A 235 15.19 -4.35 3.33
C LEU A 235 15.64 -4.02 1.90
N GLU A 236 16.10 -5.06 1.19
CA GLU A 236 16.71 -4.90 -0.14
C GLU A 236 15.80 -4.27 -1.18
N ASP A 237 14.52 -4.62 -1.22
CA ASP A 237 13.57 -4.07 -2.19
C ASP A 237 13.39 -2.55 -2.00
N LEU A 238 13.24 -2.12 -0.75
CA LEU A 238 13.15 -0.70 -0.42
C LEU A 238 14.46 0.02 -0.76
N HIS A 239 15.61 -0.60 -0.47
CA HIS A 239 16.90 -0.03 -0.80
C HIS A 239 17.09 0.13 -2.32
N ARG A 240 16.70 -0.88 -3.12
CA ARG A 240 16.72 -0.81 -4.59
C ARG A 240 15.84 0.32 -5.12
N SER A 241 14.67 0.54 -4.53
CA SER A 241 13.79 1.66 -4.90
C SER A 241 14.43 3.02 -4.61
N CYS A 242 15.16 3.16 -3.49
CA CYS A 242 15.95 4.36 -3.21
C CYS A 242 17.06 4.61 -4.24
N ASP A 243 17.82 3.57 -4.60
CA ASP A 243 18.90 3.69 -5.61
C ASP A 243 18.35 4.07 -6.99
N ALA A 244 17.22 3.47 -7.38
CA ALA A 244 16.54 3.79 -8.64
C ALA A 244 16.06 5.24 -8.67
N PHE A 245 15.49 5.74 -7.56
CA PHE A 245 15.08 7.14 -7.46
C PHE A 245 16.30 8.08 -7.48
N ALA A 246 17.35 7.76 -6.73
CA ALA A 246 18.59 8.54 -6.69
C ALA A 246 19.25 8.69 -8.07
N ALA A 247 19.31 7.59 -8.84
CA ALA A 247 19.82 7.60 -10.21
C ALA A 247 19.01 8.51 -11.14
N ARG A 248 17.68 8.54 -10.98
CA ARG A 248 16.79 9.40 -11.77
C ARG A 248 16.97 10.89 -11.49
N VAL A 249 17.22 11.27 -10.23
CA VAL A 249 17.36 12.68 -9.83
C VAL A 249 18.80 13.19 -10.05
N ASN A 250 19.69 12.37 -10.63
CA ASN A 250 21.11 12.67 -10.86
C ASN A 250 21.82 13.17 -9.59
N VAL A 251 21.40 12.68 -8.43
CA VAL A 251 22.07 13.00 -7.17
C VAL A 251 23.32 12.12 -7.10
N ARG A 252 24.50 12.75 -7.13
CA ARG A 252 25.79 12.05 -7.06
C ARG A 252 26.04 11.59 -5.62
N TRP A 253 25.47 10.44 -5.23
CA TRP A 253 25.72 9.84 -3.93
C TRP A 253 27.10 9.17 -3.90
N ARG A 254 28.10 9.81 -3.28
CA ARG A 254 29.25 9.06 -2.76
C ARG A 254 28.84 8.52 -1.39
N CYS A 255 28.61 7.22 -1.33
CA CYS A 255 28.26 6.50 -0.10
C CYS A 255 29.43 6.56 0.89
N SER A 256 29.46 7.57 1.75
CA SER A 256 30.43 7.72 2.84
C SER A 256 30.10 6.77 4.00
N TYR A 257 30.26 5.46 3.80
CA TYR A 257 30.29 4.49 4.92
C TYR A 257 31.30 3.36 4.75
N SER A 258 32.04 3.31 3.63
CA SER A 258 33.20 2.41 3.49
C SER A 258 34.47 2.90 4.21
N LEU A 259 34.47 4.10 4.78
CA LEU A 259 35.60 4.64 5.55
C LEU A 259 35.55 4.30 7.05
N ILE A 260 34.36 4.12 7.64
CA ILE A 260 34.24 3.85 9.09
C ILE A 260 34.51 2.37 9.43
N ALA A 261 34.29 1.45 8.47
CA ALA A 261 34.57 0.03 8.67
C ALA A 261 36.06 -0.36 8.55
N GLN A 262 36.94 0.52 8.05
CA GLN A 262 38.37 0.25 7.94
C GLN A 262 39.21 0.86 9.08
N GLU A 263 38.68 1.83 9.83
CA GLU A 263 39.43 2.55 10.86
C GLU A 263 39.32 1.94 12.27
N THR A 264 38.47 0.92 12.47
CA THR A 264 38.30 0.23 13.77
C THR A 264 39.04 -1.11 13.89
N VAL A 265 39.68 -1.59 12.81
CA VAL A 265 40.46 -2.86 12.80
C VAL A 265 41.97 -2.62 12.83
N SER A 266 42.43 -1.37 12.80
CA SER A 266 43.87 -1.05 12.78
C SER A 266 44.27 -0.05 13.87
N ARG A 267 44.17 -0.45 15.15
CA ARG A 267 45.08 0.04 16.20
C ARG A 267 45.40 -1.10 17.19
N PRO A 268 46.68 -1.49 17.35
CA PRO A 268 47.12 -2.33 18.45
C PRO A 268 47.05 -1.60 19.80
#